data_AF-A0A3C1EUJ6-F1
#
_entry.id   AF-A0A3C1EUJ6-F1
#
_cell.length_a   1.000
_cell.length_b   1.000
_cell.length_c   1.000
_cell.angle_alpha   90.00
_cell.angle_beta   90.00
_cell.angle_gamma   90.00
#
_symmetry.space_group_name_H-M   'P 1'
#
loop_
_entity.id
_entity.type
_entity.pdbx_description
1 polymer ?
#
loop_
_entity_poly.entity_id
_entity_poly.type
_entity_poly.pdbx_seq_one_letter_code
_entity_poly.pdbx_strand_id
1 'polypeptide(L)'
;MERKVKMIARKRYLILPDFQFRMIRHWIFLVVLTALASNLITLAFVWRQDQAKGGRLYFVPDQANSYPILVDPPSVKHMDIVFPPLMVALGLACLLSIGAGIFYSHRLAGPIYRIRKTLREAQAGRRVEPIILRKNDEFKELAEDVNSILGRLPAADGADEKI
;
A
#
# COMPACT_ATOMS: atom_id res chain seq x y z
N MET A 1 -16.95 26.08 -36.89
CA MET A 1 -17.12 26.15 -35.42
C MET A 1 -16.83 24.77 -34.84
N GLU A 2 -15.57 24.51 -34.47
CA GLU A 2 -15.11 23.18 -34.03
C GLU A 2 -15.62 22.85 -32.61
N ARG A 3 -16.42 21.79 -32.47
CA ARG A 3 -16.81 21.25 -31.16
C ARG A 3 -15.65 20.44 -30.59
N LYS A 4 -14.91 21.01 -29.62
CA LYS A 4 -14.02 20.26 -28.74
C LYS A 4 -14.83 19.27 -27.90
N VAL A 5 -14.78 17.99 -28.26
CA VAL A 5 -15.31 16.91 -27.42
C VAL A 5 -14.39 16.76 -26.21
N LYS A 6 -14.83 17.25 -25.04
CA LYS A 6 -14.17 16.94 -23.76
C LYS A 6 -14.36 15.45 -23.48
N MET A 7 -13.33 14.64 -23.74
CA MET A 7 -13.27 13.27 -23.24
C MET A 7 -13.16 13.29 -21.71
N ILE A 8 -14.29 13.10 -21.02
CA ILE A 8 -14.28 12.81 -19.60
C ILE A 8 -13.72 11.39 -19.45
N ALA A 9 -12.41 11.29 -19.22
CA ALA A 9 -11.77 10.02 -18.89
C ALA A 9 -12.34 9.51 -17.56
N ARG A 10 -13.27 8.56 -17.60
CA ARG A 10 -13.78 7.89 -16.39
C ARG A 10 -12.64 7.06 -15.78
N LYS A 11 -11.86 7.66 -14.88
CA LYS A 11 -10.84 6.96 -14.09
C LYS A 11 -11.51 6.09 -13.04
N ARG A 12 -11.99 4.91 -13.45
CA ARG A 12 -12.51 3.89 -12.53
C ARG A 12 -11.32 3.07 -12.00
N TYR A 13 -10.79 3.47 -10.84
CA TYR A 13 -9.63 2.82 -10.22
C TYR A 13 -9.92 1.41 -9.69
N LEU A 14 -11.20 1.12 -9.41
CA LEU A 14 -11.67 -0.18 -8.95
C LEU A 14 -12.28 -0.96 -10.12
N ILE A 15 -11.49 -1.85 -10.71
CA ILE A 15 -11.92 -2.78 -11.78
C ILE A 15 -12.30 -4.13 -11.17
N LEU A 16 -11.58 -4.56 -10.12
CA LEU A 16 -11.78 -5.82 -9.40
C LEU A 16 -11.76 -5.55 -7.88
N PRO A 17 -12.84 -4.97 -7.31
CA PRO A 17 -12.86 -4.52 -5.92
C PRO A 17 -12.53 -5.66 -4.95
N ASP A 18 -13.08 -6.86 -5.15
CA ASP A 18 -12.87 -7.99 -4.23
C ASP A 18 -11.40 -8.40 -4.14
N PHE A 19 -10.70 -8.41 -5.28
CA PHE A 19 -9.27 -8.72 -5.32
C PHE A 19 -8.45 -7.59 -4.67
N GLN A 20 -8.74 -6.34 -5.03
CA GLN A 20 -8.02 -5.18 -4.52
C GLN A 20 -8.18 -5.05 -2.99
N PHE A 21 -9.39 -5.20 -2.46
CA PHE A 21 -9.64 -5.15 -1.01
C PHE A 21 -8.94 -6.29 -0.27
N ARG A 22 -8.99 -7.53 -0.79
CA ARG A 22 -8.24 -8.64 -0.20
C ARG A 22 -6.76 -8.32 -0.13
N MET A 23 -6.16 -7.84 -1.21
CA MET A 23 -4.73 -7.52 -1.25
C MET A 23 -4.37 -6.36 -0.31
N ILE A 24 -5.11 -5.24 -0.39
CA ILE A 24 -4.89 -4.05 0.42
C ILE A 24 -5.02 -4.37 1.91
N ARG A 25 -5.98 -5.22 2.32
CA ARG A 25 -6.13 -5.62 3.72
C ARG A 25 -4.89 -6.31 4.27
N HIS A 26 -4.30 -7.27 3.54
CA HIS A 26 -3.09 -7.96 3.99
C HIS A 26 -1.89 -7.01 4.04
N TRP A 27 -1.77 -6.10 3.06
CA TRP A 27 -0.73 -5.07 3.05
C TRP A 27 -0.84 -4.12 4.26
N ILE A 28 -2.02 -3.56 4.50
CA ILE A 28 -2.26 -2.68 5.65
C ILE A 28 -2.01 -3.42 6.96
N PHE A 29 -2.49 -4.66 7.08
CA PHE A 29 -2.26 -5.47 8.28
C PHE A 29 -0.76 -5.63 8.57
N LEU A 30 0.05 -5.96 7.57
CA LEU A 30 1.50 -6.11 7.73
C LEU A 30 2.18 -4.79 8.12
N VAL A 31 1.78 -3.67 7.51
CA VAL A 31 2.31 -2.34 7.87
C VAL A 31 1.95 -1.98 9.32
N VAL A 32 0.68 -2.13 9.70
CA VAL A 32 0.21 -1.80 11.05
C VAL A 32 0.91 -2.69 12.08
N LEU A 33 1.05 -4.00 11.81
CA LEU A 33 1.73 -4.93 12.69
C LEU A 33 3.19 -4.53 12.93
N THR A 34 3.92 -4.21 11.86
CA THR A 34 5.35 -3.83 11.94
C THR A 34 5.53 -2.45 12.60
N ALA A 35 4.66 -1.48 12.30
CA ALA A 35 4.67 -0.17 12.94
C ALA A 35 4.35 -0.26 14.44
N LEU A 36 3.36 -1.07 14.83
CA LEU A 36 3.03 -1.31 16.23
C LEU A 36 4.18 -2.01 16.96
N ALA A 37 4.78 -3.04 16.35
CA ALA A 37 5.94 -3.72 16.94
C ALA A 37 7.10 -2.75 17.17
N SER A 38 7.43 -1.91 16.17
CA SER A 38 8.46 -0.87 16.31
C SER A 38 8.14 0.11 17.44
N ASN A 39 6.90 0.61 17.50
CA ASN A 39 6.47 1.54 18.55
C ASN A 39 6.55 0.90 19.94
N LEU A 40 6.12 -0.36 20.08
CA LEU A 40 6.22 -1.10 21.34
C LEU A 40 7.67 -1.29 21.79
N ILE A 41 8.58 -1.59 20.85
CA ILE A 41 10.01 -1.68 21.14
C ILE A 41 10.55 -0.33 21.63
N THR A 42 10.22 0.77 20.96
CA THR A 42 10.63 2.11 21.39
C THR A 42 10.08 2.47 22.78
N LEU A 43 8.80 2.19 23.04
CA LEU A 43 8.20 2.44 24.36
C LEU A 43 8.84 1.59 25.45
N ALA A 44 9.10 0.30 25.19
CA ALA A 44 9.79 -0.58 26.13
C ALA A 44 11.22 -0.10 26.44
N PHE A 45 11.93 0.40 25.42
CA PHE A 45 13.26 0.97 25.58
C PHE A 45 13.25 2.23 26.44
N VAL A 46 12.34 3.17 26.17
CA VAL A 46 12.26 4.42 26.96
C VAL A 46 11.80 4.13 28.39
N TRP A 47 10.84 3.22 28.58
CA TRP A 47 10.42 2.78 29.91
C TRP A 47 11.57 2.15 30.70
N ARG A 48 12.40 1.31 30.06
CA ARG A 48 13.60 0.73 30.67
C ARG A 48 14.62 1.81 31.04
N GLN A 49 14.79 2.83 30.20
CA GLN A 49 15.68 3.95 30.48
C GLN A 49 15.18 4.80 31.65
N ASP A 50 13.87 5.06 31.73
CA ASP A 50 13.26 5.81 32.83
C ASP A 50 13.47 5.12 34.18
N GLN A 51 13.30 3.79 34.24
CA GLN A 51 13.60 2.99 35.43
C GLN A 51 15.06 3.10 35.86
N ALA A 52 15.99 3.13 34.91
CA ALA A 52 17.43 3.18 35.19
C ALA A 52 17.93 4.57 35.61
N LYS A 53 17.30 5.65 35.13
CA LYS A 53 17.74 7.05 35.33
C LYS A 53 16.78 7.90 36.19
N GLY A 54 15.77 7.28 36.79
CA GLY A 54 14.77 7.97 37.64
C GLY A 54 13.82 8.90 36.88
N GLY A 55 13.70 8.75 35.55
CA GLY A 55 12.70 9.45 34.73
C GLY A 55 12.92 10.95 34.52
N ARG A 56 14.10 11.51 34.82
CA ARG A 56 14.40 12.94 34.72
C ARG A 56 15.19 13.27 33.45
N LEU A 57 14.76 14.31 32.70
CA LEU A 57 15.31 14.69 31.40
C LEU A 57 16.50 15.67 31.49
N TYR A 58 16.60 16.46 32.57
CA TYR A 58 17.66 17.46 32.76
C TYR A 58 18.36 17.29 34.11
N PHE A 59 19.70 17.28 34.09
CA PHE A 59 20.53 17.75 35.20
C PHE A 59 21.00 19.15 34.82
N VAL A 60 20.67 20.18 35.62
CA VAL A 60 21.32 21.49 35.52
C VAL A 60 22.49 21.47 36.50
N PRO A 61 23.76 21.41 36.06
CA PRO A 61 24.87 21.74 36.94
C PRO A 61 24.87 23.24 37.09
N ASP A 62 24.17 23.73 38.12
CA ASP A 62 24.34 25.10 38.57
C ASP A 62 25.70 25.21 39.29
N GLN A 63 26.29 26.38 39.20
CA GLN A 63 27.70 26.69 39.38
C GLN A 63 28.39 26.05 40.60
N ALA A 64 29.71 25.85 40.45
CA ALA A 64 30.61 25.41 41.52
C ALA A 64 30.38 26.23 42.80
N ASN A 65 29.79 25.59 43.82
CA ASN A 65 29.53 26.06 45.20
C ASN A 65 28.13 26.53 45.59
N SER A 66 27.06 26.24 44.83
CA SER A 66 25.70 26.34 45.38
C SER A 66 25.06 24.96 45.50
N TYR A 67 24.47 24.67 46.66
CA TYR A 67 23.69 23.46 46.89
C TYR A 67 22.74 23.22 45.72
N PRO A 68 22.53 21.98 45.26
CA PRO A 68 21.64 21.72 44.13
C PRO A 68 20.24 22.18 44.53
N ILE A 69 19.85 23.38 44.08
CA ILE A 69 18.46 23.79 44.14
C ILE A 69 17.79 22.85 43.16
N LEU A 70 17.03 21.91 43.72
CA LEU A 70 16.05 21.13 42.99
C LEU A 70 15.01 22.14 42.50
N VAL A 71 15.31 22.87 41.44
CA VAL A 71 14.28 23.46 40.60
C VAL A 71 13.58 22.23 40.06
N ASP A 72 12.48 21.82 40.69
CA ASP A 72 11.59 20.80 40.14
C ASP A 72 11.19 21.33 38.75
N PRO A 73 11.84 20.89 37.67
CA PRO A 73 11.35 21.26 36.35
C PRO A 73 9.93 20.68 36.32
N PRO A 74 8.95 21.29 35.62
CA PRO A 74 7.72 20.56 35.32
C PRO A 74 8.18 19.18 34.86
N SER A 75 7.76 18.12 35.57
CA SER A 75 8.35 16.79 35.42
C SER A 75 7.90 16.22 34.08
N VAL A 76 8.50 16.70 32.99
CA VAL A 76 8.25 16.22 31.65
C VAL A 76 8.87 14.84 31.60
N LYS A 77 8.01 13.82 31.59
CA LYS A 77 8.46 12.45 31.48
C LYS A 77 8.97 12.24 30.06
N HIS A 78 9.96 11.38 29.85
CA HIS A 78 10.41 11.02 28.50
C HIS A 78 9.22 10.52 27.63
N MET A 79 8.23 9.89 28.26
CA MET A 79 6.97 9.49 27.62
C MET A 79 6.18 10.65 26.99
N ASP A 80 6.15 11.83 27.61
CA ASP A 80 5.37 12.97 27.12
C ASP A 80 5.96 13.54 25.82
N ILE A 81 7.26 13.34 25.61
CA ILE A 81 7.99 13.77 24.40
C ILE A 81 7.93 12.70 23.31
N VAL A 82 8.04 11.43 23.67
CA VAL A 82 8.15 10.32 22.71
C VAL A 82 6.78 9.85 22.20
N PHE A 83 5.74 9.90 23.03
CA PHE A 83 4.44 9.35 22.66
C PHE A 83 3.74 10.10 21.50
N PRO A 84 3.65 11.45 21.50
CA PRO A 84 3.02 12.18 20.40
C PRO A 84 3.63 11.90 19.01
N PRO A 85 4.96 11.96 18.79
CA PRO A 85 5.54 11.69 17.47
C PRO A 85 5.36 10.24 17.03
N LEU A 86 5.31 9.26 17.93
CA LEU A 86 5.01 7.86 17.57
C LEU A 86 3.59 7.68 17.03
N MET A 87 2.61 8.40 17.60
CA MET A 87 1.23 8.38 17.11
C MET A 87 1.10 9.08 15.76
N VAL A 88 1.78 10.22 15.57
CA VAL A 88 1.84 10.91 14.28
C VAL A 88 2.49 10.01 13.21
N ALA A 89 3.60 9.36 13.55
CA ALA A 89 4.29 8.44 12.65
C ALA A 89 3.41 7.23 12.27
N LEU A 90 2.69 6.64 13.23
CA LEU A 90 1.75 5.55 12.96
C LEU A 90 0.63 5.99 12.01
N GLY A 91 0.02 7.15 12.28
CA GLY A 91 -1.03 7.70 11.42
C GLY A 91 -0.53 7.98 10.00
N LEU A 92 0.66 8.57 9.87
CA LEU A 92 1.29 8.83 8.58
C LEU A 92 1.62 7.54 7.82
N ALA A 93 2.17 6.54 8.51
CA ALA A 93 2.47 5.23 7.93
C ALA A 93 1.21 4.54 7.39
N CYS A 94 0.10 4.59 8.15
CA CYS A 94 -1.19 4.06 7.71
C CYS A 94 -1.69 4.79 6.46
N LEU A 95 -1.68 6.12 6.47
CA LEU A 95 -2.16 6.94 5.35
C LEU A 95 -1.36 6.68 4.06
N LEU A 96 -0.03 6.69 4.15
CA LEU A 96 0.86 6.40 3.03
C LEU A 96 0.66 4.98 2.50
N SER A 97 0.46 4.02 3.39
CA SER A 97 0.27 2.62 3.02
C SER A 97 -1.06 2.34 2.34
N ILE A 98 -2.13 3.05 2.72
CA ILE A 98 -3.41 3.02 2.00
C ILE A 98 -3.23 3.56 0.58
N GLY A 99 -2.58 4.73 0.44
CA GLY A 99 -2.31 5.33 -0.86
C GLY A 99 -1.48 4.42 -1.77
N ALA A 100 -0.39 3.87 -1.24
CA ALA A 100 0.45 2.90 -1.93
C ALA A 100 -0.34 1.63 -2.32
N GLY A 101 -1.10 1.06 -1.38
CA GLY A 101 -1.92 -0.13 -1.62
C GLY A 101 -2.92 0.07 -2.76
N ILE A 102 -3.63 1.21 -2.79
CA ILE A 102 -4.55 1.54 -3.88
C ILE A 102 -3.79 1.65 -5.22
N PHE A 103 -2.69 2.40 -5.25
CA PHE A 103 -1.90 2.62 -6.46
C PHE A 103 -1.34 1.31 -7.03
N TYR A 104 -0.69 0.50 -6.20
CA TYR A 104 -0.13 -0.79 -6.62
C TYR A 104 -1.22 -1.80 -7.00
N SER A 105 -2.34 -1.84 -6.26
CA SER A 105 -3.46 -2.74 -6.60
C SER A 105 -4.04 -2.47 -7.99
N HIS A 106 -4.04 -1.21 -8.43
CA HIS A 106 -4.56 -0.84 -9.74
C HIS A 106 -3.69 -1.38 -10.88
N ARG A 107 -2.36 -1.36 -10.71
CA ARG A 107 -1.39 -1.90 -11.68
C ARG A 107 -1.49 -3.41 -11.86
N LEU A 108 -2.10 -4.12 -10.91
CA LEU A 108 -2.34 -5.57 -10.94
C LEU A 108 -3.76 -5.91 -11.44
N ALA A 109 -4.77 -5.20 -10.95
CA ALA A 109 -6.18 -5.53 -11.21
C ALA A 109 -6.56 -5.39 -12.69
N GLY A 110 -6.06 -4.36 -13.38
CA GLY A 110 -6.33 -4.16 -14.81
C GLY A 110 -5.83 -5.32 -15.67
N PRO A 111 -4.55 -5.69 -15.57
CA PRO A 111 -3.97 -6.85 -16.25
C PRO A 111 -4.68 -8.16 -15.96
N ILE A 112 -4.91 -8.48 -14.67
CA ILE A 112 -5.58 -9.72 -14.26
C ILE A 112 -6.97 -9.79 -14.89
N TYR A 113 -7.72 -8.69 -14.88
CA TYR A 113 -9.04 -8.63 -15.51
C TYR A 113 -8.95 -8.91 -17.01
N ARG A 114 -8.02 -8.25 -17.73
CA ARG A 114 -7.88 -8.42 -19.18
C ARG A 114 -7.49 -9.86 -19.54
N ILE A 115 -6.50 -10.43 -18.86
CA ILE A 115 -6.06 -11.82 -19.07
C ILE A 115 -7.24 -12.78 -18.82
N ARG A 116 -7.95 -12.64 -17.69
CA ARG A 116 -9.09 -13.52 -17.37
C ARG A 116 -10.22 -13.39 -18.39
N LYS A 117 -10.50 -12.19 -18.88
CA LYS A 117 -11.54 -11.95 -19.90
C LYS A 117 -11.17 -12.64 -21.21
N THR A 118 -9.94 -12.44 -21.70
CA THR A 118 -9.45 -13.05 -22.93
C THR A 118 -9.47 -14.58 -22.86
N LEU A 119 -8.98 -15.16 -21.76
CA LEU A 119 -9.01 -16.62 -21.58
C LEU A 119 -10.43 -17.19 -21.58
N ARG A 120 -11.40 -16.48 -20.99
CA ARG A 120 -12.82 -16.89 -21.01
C ARG A 120 -13.44 -16.81 -22.40
N GLU A 121 -13.11 -15.76 -23.16
CA GLU A 121 -13.57 -15.62 -24.55
C GLU A 121 -12.99 -16.72 -25.44
N ALA A 122 -11.69 -17.04 -25.27
CA ALA A 122 -11.03 -18.13 -25.98
C ALA A 122 -11.65 -19.50 -25.61
N GLN A 123 -11.92 -19.74 -24.32
CA GLN A 123 -12.60 -20.96 -23.85
C GLN A 123 -14.01 -21.09 -24.45
N ALA A 124 -14.69 -19.98 -24.72
CA ALA A 124 -16.00 -19.97 -25.38
C ALA A 124 -15.92 -20.14 -26.90
N GLY A 125 -14.74 -20.45 -27.46
CA GLY A 125 -14.54 -20.60 -28.91
C GLY A 125 -14.67 -19.29 -29.68
N ARG A 126 -14.50 -18.13 -29.02
CA ARG A 126 -14.53 -16.83 -29.72
C ARG A 126 -13.14 -16.48 -30.23
N ARG A 127 -13.08 -15.77 -31.37
CA ARG A 127 -11.85 -15.09 -31.78
C ARG A 127 -11.50 -14.03 -30.73
N VAL A 128 -10.28 -14.10 -30.23
CA VAL A 128 -9.77 -13.21 -29.20
C VAL A 128 -8.64 -12.35 -29.74
N GLU A 129 -8.66 -11.09 -29.37
CA GLU A 129 -7.53 -10.19 -29.65
C GLU A 129 -6.37 -10.43 -28.69
N PRO A 130 -5.12 -10.16 -29.11
CA PRO A 130 -3.97 -10.20 -28.23
C PRO A 130 -4.13 -9.31 -26.99
N ILE A 131 -3.61 -9.82 -25.87
CA ILE A 131 -3.55 -9.12 -24.60
C ILE A 131 -2.40 -8.11 -24.67
N ILE A 132 -2.74 -6.82 -24.64
CA ILE A 132 -1.78 -5.70 -24.60
C ILE A 132 -1.90 -4.98 -23.26
N LEU A 133 -0.88 -5.03 -22.43
CA LEU A 133 -0.88 -4.35 -21.12
C LEU A 133 -0.25 -2.96 -21.21
N ARG A 134 -0.59 -2.06 -20.28
CA ARG A 134 -0.02 -0.70 -20.29
C ARG A 134 1.45 -0.73 -19.89
N LYS A 135 2.19 0.34 -20.20
CA LYS A 135 3.63 0.46 -19.91
C LYS A 135 3.98 0.16 -18.44
N ASN A 136 3.15 0.57 -17.49
CA ASN A 136 3.44 0.38 -16.06
C ASN A 136 2.62 -0.76 -15.45
N ASP A 137 1.90 -1.53 -16.24
CA ASP A 137 1.15 -2.67 -15.74
C ASP A 137 2.10 -3.85 -15.47
N GLU A 138 1.74 -4.67 -14.48
CA GLU A 138 2.43 -5.92 -14.17
C GLU A 138 1.95 -7.06 -15.09
N PHE A 139 2.63 -8.20 -15.07
CA PHE A 139 2.28 -9.43 -15.82
C PHE A 139 2.41 -9.36 -17.35
N LYS A 140 3.30 -8.53 -17.87
CA LYS A 140 3.54 -8.45 -19.33
C LYS A 140 4.06 -9.75 -19.93
N GLU A 141 5.05 -10.35 -19.29
CA GLU A 141 5.60 -11.65 -19.72
C GLU A 141 4.51 -12.72 -19.77
N LEU A 142 3.67 -12.79 -18.72
CA LEU A 142 2.51 -13.69 -18.72
C LEU A 142 1.52 -13.38 -19.85
N ALA A 143 1.27 -12.11 -20.16
CA ALA A 143 0.40 -11.73 -21.27
C ALA A 143 0.99 -12.16 -22.62
N GLU A 144 2.31 -12.04 -22.80
CA GLU A 144 3.04 -12.50 -23.98
C GLU A 144 2.97 -14.03 -24.13
N ASP A 145 3.20 -14.77 -23.06
CA ASP A 145 3.07 -16.24 -23.04
C ASP A 145 1.64 -16.68 -23.41
N VAL A 146 0.63 -16.03 -22.83
CA VAL A 146 -0.78 -16.31 -23.15
C VAL A 146 -1.07 -15.99 -24.62
N ASN A 147 -0.57 -14.87 -25.15
CA ASN A 147 -0.74 -14.54 -26.57
C ASN A 147 -0.08 -15.59 -27.48
N SER A 148 1.11 -16.09 -27.11
CA SER A 148 1.81 -17.13 -27.86
C SER A 148 0.99 -18.44 -27.92
N ILE A 149 0.38 -18.83 -26.80
CA ILE A 149 -0.52 -20.00 -26.74
C ILE A 149 -1.75 -19.77 -27.61
N LEU A 150 -2.41 -18.62 -27.45
CA LEU A 150 -3.62 -18.29 -28.22
C LEU A 150 -3.36 -18.23 -29.73
N GLY A 151 -2.18 -17.76 -30.15
CA GLY A 151 -1.78 -17.72 -31.55
C GLY A 151 -1.51 -19.10 -32.17
N ARG A 152 -1.31 -20.14 -31.35
CA ARG A 152 -1.14 -21.53 -31.80
C ARG A 152 -2.45 -22.31 -31.82
N LEU A 153 -3.50 -21.80 -31.20
CA LEU A 153 -4.81 -22.43 -31.27
C LEU A 153 -5.39 -22.19 -32.67
N PRO A 154 -5.93 -23.23 -33.33
CA PRO A 154 -6.65 -23.03 -34.58
C PRO A 154 -7.78 -22.03 -34.33
N ALA A 155 -7.98 -21.10 -35.27
CA ALA A 155 -9.09 -20.17 -35.19
C ALA A 155 -10.36 -20.99 -34.95
N ALA A 156 -11.11 -20.65 -33.91
CA ALA A 156 -12.42 -21.23 -33.70
C ALA A 156 -13.31 -20.73 -34.84
N ASP A 157 -13.34 -21.51 -35.92
CA ASP A 157 -14.25 -21.35 -37.04
C ASP A 157 -15.57 -21.99 -36.61
N GLY A 158 -16.61 -21.17 -36.44
CA GLY A 158 -17.97 -21.67 -36.26
C GLY A 158 -18.68 -21.22 -34.98
N ALA A 159 -19.21 -20.00 -35.00
CA ALA A 159 -20.43 -19.68 -34.25
C ALA A 159 -21.35 -18.70 -35.02
N ASP A 160 -21.24 -18.67 -36.36
CA ASP A 160 -22.14 -17.93 -37.27
C ASP A 160 -22.88 -18.87 -38.24
N GLU A 161 -23.02 -20.15 -37.87
CA GLU A 161 -23.87 -21.08 -38.61
C GLU A 161 -24.74 -21.89 -37.65
N LYS A 162 -25.78 -21.23 -37.12
CA LYS A 162 -27.05 -21.89 -36.76
C LYS A 162 -28.20 -20.92 -37.07
N ILE A 163 -28.74 -21.11 -38.28
CA ILE A 163 -30.16 -21.17 -38.70
C ILE A 163 -31.13 -20.30 -37.89
#